data_AF-A0AAD3VY88-F1
#
_entry.id   AF-A0AAD3VY88-F1
#
_cell.length_a   1.000
_cell.length_b   1.000
_cell.length_c   1.000
_cell.angle_alpha   90.00
_cell.angle_beta   90.00
_cell.angle_gamma   90.00
#
_symmetry.space_group_name_H-M   'P 1'
#
loop_
_entity.id
_entity.type
_entity.pdbx_description
1 polymer ?
#
loop_
_entity_poly.entity_id
_entity_poly.type
_entity_poly.pdbx_seq_one_letter_code
_entity_poly.pdbx_strand_id
1 'polypeptide(L)'
;MGETRRDPESPQYLEGWDFHSRSLGDSFRHAWDGLSYIYVTQRNMRIHVFVASLAFSTCIVLGLGRTEFFMVTLAVLGVLSAEVVNTLTESIVDLIQPEYNVIAKIIKDVAAAGVLLTAVFSVVIGVIAFCPALGNLSGVLREFATYRWRYLLVQALVFVAPSFWGMIRFTGAGRRSCQEEE
;
A
#
# COMPACT_ATOMS: atom_id res chain seq x y z
N MET A 1 28.60 51.89 -23.82
CA MET A 1 29.12 50.61 -24.33
C MET A 1 29.96 50.02 -23.22
N GLY A 2 29.36 49.16 -22.39
CA GLY A 2 30.04 48.50 -21.28
C GLY A 2 29.94 47.00 -21.50
N GLU A 3 31.03 46.39 -21.95
CA GLU A 3 31.16 44.94 -22.06
C GLU A 3 31.21 44.36 -20.64
N THR A 4 30.20 43.58 -20.28
CA THR A 4 30.25 42.73 -19.10
C THR A 4 31.31 41.67 -19.35
N ARG A 5 32.44 41.78 -18.64
CA ARG A 5 33.53 40.81 -18.64
C ARG A 5 32.97 39.45 -18.23
N ARG A 6 32.85 38.52 -19.19
CA ARG A 6 32.45 37.14 -18.90
C ARG A 6 33.58 36.46 -18.13
N ASP A 7 33.28 36.01 -16.91
CA ASP A 7 34.16 35.16 -16.13
C ASP A 7 34.31 33.80 -16.84
N PRO A 8 35.54 33.32 -17.09
CA PRO A 8 35.79 32.10 -17.87
C PRO A 8 35.60 30.78 -17.08
N GLU A 9 35.18 30.83 -15.81
CA GLU A 9 35.12 29.65 -14.93
C GLU A 9 33.70 29.12 -14.62
N SER A 10 32.64 29.59 -15.29
CA SER A 10 31.32 28.96 -15.15
C SER A 10 31.18 27.75 -16.10
N PRO A 11 30.95 26.52 -15.58
CA PRO A 11 30.80 25.37 -16.46
C PRO A 11 29.51 25.46 -17.28
N GLN A 12 29.65 25.55 -18.60
CA GLN A 12 28.54 25.73 -19.56
C GLN A 12 27.48 24.62 -19.51
N TYR A 13 27.78 23.45 -18.94
CA TYR A 13 26.83 22.34 -18.80
C TYR A 13 25.76 22.55 -17.72
N LEU A 14 25.89 23.59 -16.89
CA LEU A 14 24.89 23.93 -15.86
C LEU A 14 23.75 24.82 -16.38
N GLU A 15 23.84 25.32 -17.63
CA GLU A 15 22.90 26.30 -18.18
C GLU A 15 21.54 25.71 -18.62
N GLY A 16 21.35 24.39 -18.51
CA GLY A 16 20.10 23.68 -18.81
C GLY A 16 19.50 22.91 -17.63
N TRP A 17 20.09 23.01 -16.44
CA TRP A 17 19.53 22.37 -15.24
C TRP A 17 18.46 23.27 -14.64
N ASP A 18 17.22 23.06 -15.05
CA ASP A 18 16.06 23.56 -14.32
C ASP A 18 16.01 22.84 -12.96
N PHE A 19 16.65 23.42 -11.94
CA PHE A 19 16.41 23.12 -10.53
C PHE A 19 15.04 23.66 -10.10
N HIS A 20 14.01 23.52 -10.94
CA HIS A 20 12.66 23.90 -10.58
C HIS A 20 12.34 23.15 -9.29
N SER A 21 12.24 23.91 -8.19
CA SER A 21 11.87 23.37 -6.90
C SER A 21 10.49 22.80 -7.06
N ARG A 22 10.40 21.48 -7.21
CA ARG A 22 9.13 20.78 -7.38
C ARG A 22 8.24 21.22 -6.25
N SER A 23 7.02 21.64 -6.58
CA SER A 23 6.11 22.04 -5.51
C SER A 23 5.87 20.82 -4.62
N LEU A 24 5.60 21.07 -3.33
CA LEU A 24 5.16 20.00 -2.43
C LEU A 24 3.95 19.27 -3.03
N GLY A 25 3.06 19.99 -3.73
CA GLY A 25 1.91 19.43 -4.44
C GLY A 25 2.29 18.42 -5.52
N ASP A 26 3.32 18.71 -6.32
CA ASP A 26 3.79 17.79 -7.35
C ASP A 26 4.34 16.49 -6.74
N SER A 27 5.05 16.59 -5.61
CA SER A 27 5.59 15.43 -4.90
C SER A 27 4.48 14.50 -4.38
N PHE A 28 3.42 15.07 -3.80
CA PHE A 28 2.25 14.29 -3.37
C PHE A 28 1.52 13.65 -4.55
N ARG A 29 1.37 14.38 -5.66
CA ARG A 29 0.75 13.86 -6.87
C ARG A 29 1.51 12.66 -7.42
N HIS A 30 2.84 12.75 -7.52
CA HIS A 30 3.66 11.64 -7.98
C HIS A 30 3.60 10.42 -7.04
N ALA A 31 3.60 10.63 -5.72
CA ALA A 31 3.42 9.54 -4.76
C ALA A 31 2.04 8.87 -4.91
N TRP A 32 0.99 9.66 -5.16
CA TRP A 32 -0.36 9.16 -5.40
C TRP A 32 -0.46 8.36 -6.71
N ASP A 33 0.16 8.85 -7.79
CA ASP A 33 0.22 8.14 -9.07
C ASP A 33 0.92 6.79 -8.91
N GLY A 34 2.03 6.75 -8.15
CA GLY A 34 2.75 5.51 -7.83
C GLY A 34 1.89 4.52 -7.03
N LEU A 35 1.19 4.98 -5.99
CA LEU A 35 0.31 4.12 -5.20
C LEU A 35 -0.87 3.57 -6.04
N SER A 36 -1.43 4.44 -6.90
CA SER A 36 -2.52 4.07 -7.81
C SER A 36 -2.06 3.02 -8.82
N TYR A 37 -0.85 3.18 -9.38
CA TYR A 37 -0.25 2.22 -10.29
C TYR A 37 -0.09 0.83 -9.64
N ILE A 38 0.50 0.76 -8.44
CA ILE A 38 0.70 -0.52 -7.72
C ILE A 38 -0.65 -1.18 -7.41
N TYR A 39 -1.64 -0.42 -6.95
CA TYR A 39 -2.97 -0.96 -6.65
C TYR A 39 -3.67 -1.56 -7.88
N VAL A 40 -3.56 -0.91 -9.04
CA VAL A 40 -4.18 -1.37 -10.29
C VAL A 40 -3.44 -2.56 -10.89
N THR A 41 -2.11 -2.56 -10.85
CA THR A 41 -1.29 -3.61 -11.49
C THR A 41 -1.17 -4.85 -10.61
N GLN A 42 -0.90 -4.69 -9.32
CA GLN A 42 -0.56 -5.79 -8.43
C GLN A 42 -1.77 -6.42 -7.74
N ARG A 43 -1.96 -7.73 -7.95
CA ARG A 43 -3.03 -8.49 -7.29
C ARG A 43 -2.85 -8.57 -5.79
N ASN A 44 -1.62 -8.79 -5.33
CA ASN A 44 -1.29 -8.92 -3.91
C ASN A 44 -1.60 -7.62 -3.16
N MET A 45 -1.24 -6.45 -3.72
CA MET A 45 -1.62 -5.15 -3.16
C MET A 45 -3.14 -5.01 -2.95
N ARG A 46 -3.98 -5.41 -3.92
CA ARG A 46 -5.45 -5.36 -3.75
C ARG A 46 -5.93 -6.26 -2.60
N ILE A 47 -5.35 -7.45 -2.47
CA ILE A 47 -5.66 -8.38 -1.37
C ILE A 47 -5.26 -7.76 -0.04
N HIS A 48 -4.06 -7.19 0.08
CA HIS A 48 -3.60 -6.55 1.31
C HIS A 48 -4.48 -5.37 1.71
N VAL A 49 -4.89 -4.52 0.77
CA VAL A 49 -5.81 -3.39 1.03
C VAL A 49 -7.20 -3.88 1.47
N PHE A 50 -7.71 -4.94 0.86
CA PHE A 50 -8.98 -5.55 1.27
C PHE A 50 -8.91 -6.14 2.68
N VAL A 51 -7.87 -6.92 2.99
CA VAL A 51 -7.64 -7.48 4.33
C VAL A 51 -7.44 -6.39 5.38
N ALA A 52 -6.71 -5.32 5.05
CA ALA A 52 -6.56 -4.15 5.90
C ALA A 52 -7.91 -3.49 6.23
N SER A 53 -8.78 -3.36 5.23
CA SER A 53 -10.13 -2.81 5.41
C SER A 53 -10.96 -3.67 6.38
N LEU A 54 -10.87 -4.99 6.27
CA LEU A 54 -11.53 -5.92 7.20
C LEU A 54 -10.97 -5.80 8.62
N ALA A 55 -9.65 -5.70 8.78
CA ALA A 55 -9.02 -5.52 10.09
C ALA A 55 -9.53 -4.25 10.79
N PHE A 56 -9.64 -3.13 10.07
CA PHE A 56 -10.22 -1.91 10.62
C PHE A 56 -11.72 -2.06 10.95
N SER A 57 -12.48 -2.82 10.17
CA SER A 57 -13.88 -3.12 10.50
C SER A 57 -13.97 -3.90 11.80
N THR A 58 -13.09 -4.88 12.02
CA THR A 58 -13.01 -5.62 13.28
C THR A 58 -12.68 -4.70 14.45
N CYS A 59 -11.80 -3.71 14.29
CA CYS A 59 -11.53 -2.72 15.33
C CYS A 59 -12.77 -1.94 15.78
N ILE A 60 -13.61 -1.53 14.81
CA ILE A 60 -14.85 -0.80 15.07
C ILE A 60 -15.89 -1.70 15.75
N VAL A 61 -16.03 -2.94 15.28
CA VAL A 61 -16.96 -3.92 15.87
C VAL A 61 -16.59 -4.21 17.32
N LEU A 62 -15.30 -4.49 17.57
CA LEU A 62 -14.79 -4.83 18.90
C LEU A 62 -14.70 -3.62 19.84
N GLY A 63 -14.77 -2.40 19.31
CA GLY A 63 -14.69 -1.19 20.13
C GLY A 63 -13.33 -0.97 20.76
N LEU A 64 -12.28 -1.27 20.01
CA LEU A 64 -10.91 -1.16 20.50
C LEU A 64 -10.59 0.26 20.97
N GLY A 65 -9.75 0.33 22.00
CA GLY A 65 -9.20 1.59 22.50
C GLY A 65 -8.26 2.24 21.49
N ARG A 66 -7.81 3.46 21.82
CA ARG A 66 -6.92 4.25 20.96
C ARG A 66 -5.58 3.55 20.74
N THR A 67 -5.07 2.88 21.77
CA THR A 67 -3.78 2.19 21.73
C THR A 67 -3.83 0.97 20.82
N GLU A 68 -4.84 0.14 20.97
CA GLU A 68 -5.03 -1.08 20.16
C GLU A 68 -5.30 -0.70 18.70
N PHE A 69 -6.11 0.34 18.46
CA PHE A 69 -6.33 0.85 17.11
C PHE A 69 -5.04 1.36 16.46
N PHE A 70 -4.19 2.07 17.21
CA PHE A 70 -2.89 2.53 16.71
C PHE A 70 -1.95 1.37 16.40
N MET A 71 -1.89 0.35 17.26
CA MET A 71 -1.10 -0.86 17.02
C MET A 71 -1.53 -1.57 15.73
N VAL A 72 -2.84 -1.78 15.53
CA VAL A 72 -3.37 -2.39 14.29
C VAL A 72 -3.06 -1.53 13.08
N THR A 73 -3.18 -0.20 13.20
CA THR A 73 -2.84 0.73 12.11
C THR A 73 -1.38 0.61 11.70
N LEU A 74 -0.45 0.56 12.66
CA LEU A 74 0.98 0.39 12.37
C LEU A 74 1.27 -0.98 11.75
N ALA A 75 0.63 -2.04 12.25
CA ALA A 75 0.79 -3.38 11.69
C ALA A 75 0.33 -3.45 10.22
N VAL A 76 -0.84 -2.88 9.92
CA VAL A 76 -1.37 -2.78 8.55
C VAL A 76 -0.45 -1.96 7.65
N LEU A 77 0.00 -0.78 8.10
CA LEU A 77 0.92 0.06 7.34
C LEU A 77 2.26 -0.64 7.08
N GLY A 78 2.76 -1.43 8.04
CA GLY A 78 3.97 -2.22 7.90
C GLY A 78 3.85 -3.26 6.78
N VAL A 79 2.74 -4.00 6.74
CA VAL A 79 2.47 -4.99 5.68
C VAL A 79 2.36 -4.32 4.31
N LEU A 80 1.61 -3.21 4.19
CA LEU A 80 1.48 -2.49 2.93
C LEU A 80 2.82 -1.91 2.45
N SER A 81 3.64 -1.40 3.36
CA SER A 81 4.96 -0.88 3.04
C SER A 81 5.89 -1.99 2.53
N ALA A 82 5.87 -3.16 3.18
CA ALA A 82 6.64 -4.31 2.72
C ALA A 82 6.20 -4.79 1.33
N GLU A 83 4.90 -4.80 1.06
CA GLU A 83 4.34 -5.17 -0.25
C GLU A 83 4.77 -4.20 -1.36
N VAL A 84 4.81 -2.89 -1.07
CA VAL A 84 5.32 -1.88 -2.00
C VAL A 84 6.80 -2.11 -2.30
N VAL A 85 7.62 -2.39 -1.28
CA VAL A 85 9.05 -2.69 -1.46
C VAL A 85 9.25 -4.01 -2.22
N ASN A 86 8.42 -5.02 -1.99
CA ASN A 86 8.44 -6.26 -2.74
C ASN A 86 8.17 -6.01 -4.23
N THR A 87 7.09 -5.29 -4.54
CA THR A 87 6.74 -4.91 -5.92
C THR A 87 7.83 -4.09 -6.60
N LEU A 88 8.42 -3.13 -5.87
CA LEU A 88 9.54 -2.33 -6.36
C LEU A 88 10.73 -3.22 -6.71
N THR A 89 11.07 -4.16 -5.82
CA THR A 89 12.19 -5.09 -6.01
C THR A 89 11.94 -6.00 -7.21
N GLU A 90 10.75 -6.58 -7.34
CA GLU A 90 10.36 -7.38 -8.50
C GLU A 90 10.52 -6.58 -9.80
N SER A 91 10.01 -5.35 -9.83
CA SER A 91 10.07 -4.47 -11.02
C SER A 91 11.51 -4.12 -11.41
N ILE A 92 12.39 -3.85 -10.44
CA ILE A 92 13.81 -3.57 -10.69
C ILE A 92 14.51 -4.83 -11.22
N VAL A 93 14.26 -5.98 -10.62
CA VAL A 93 14.86 -7.24 -11.05
C VAL A 93 14.42 -7.59 -12.48
N ASP A 94 13.13 -7.42 -12.80
CA ASP A 94 12.59 -7.67 -14.14
C ASP A 94 13.15 -6.71 -15.19
N LEU A 95 13.47 -5.47 -14.79
CA LEU A 95 14.14 -4.51 -15.67
C LEU A 95 15.59 -4.92 -15.99
N ILE A 96 16.32 -5.47 -15.02
CA ILE A 96 17.75 -5.79 -15.15
C ILE A 96 17.98 -7.20 -15.72
N GLN A 97 17.10 -8.15 -15.39
CA GLN A 97 17.18 -9.57 -15.76
C GLN A 97 15.81 -10.06 -16.28
N PRO A 98 15.48 -9.77 -17.54
CA PRO A 98 14.20 -10.19 -18.13
C PRO A 98 14.14 -11.70 -18.41
N GLU A 99 15.29 -12.35 -18.57
CA GLU A 99 15.39 -13.80 -18.72
C GLU A 99 15.55 -14.50 -17.36
N TYR A 100 15.19 -15.79 -17.32
CA TYR A 100 15.30 -16.57 -16.09
C TYR A 100 16.74 -16.63 -15.58
N ASN A 101 16.93 -16.17 -14.34
CA ASN A 101 18.22 -16.17 -13.66
C ASN A 101 18.03 -16.62 -12.20
N VAL A 102 18.89 -17.53 -11.73
CA VAL A 102 18.83 -18.07 -10.37
C VAL A 102 19.01 -16.96 -9.32
N ILE A 103 19.87 -15.98 -9.57
CA ILE A 103 20.09 -14.85 -8.65
C ILE A 103 18.85 -13.96 -8.62
N ALA A 104 18.24 -13.68 -9.77
CA ALA A 104 17.00 -12.91 -9.85
C ALA A 104 15.87 -13.57 -9.05
N LYS A 105 15.77 -14.91 -9.13
CA LYS A 105 14.85 -15.69 -8.30
C LYS A 105 15.12 -15.51 -6.81
N ILE A 106 16.37 -15.66 -6.37
CA ILE A 106 16.73 -15.51 -4.95
C ILE A 106 16.37 -14.12 -4.41
N ILE A 107 16.63 -13.06 -5.19
CA ILE A 107 16.31 -11.68 -4.78
C ILE A 107 14.80 -11.53 -4.56
N LYS A 108 13.98 -12.04 -5.50
CA LYS A 108 12.52 -12.02 -5.38
C LYS A 108 12.02 -12.85 -4.19
N ASP A 109 12.61 -14.03 -3.97
CA ASP A 109 12.26 -14.89 -2.83
C ASP A 109 12.57 -14.18 -1.48
N VAL A 110 13.68 -13.45 -1.39
CA VAL A 110 14.04 -12.66 -0.20
C VAL A 110 13.08 -11.48 0.00
N ALA A 111 12.68 -10.80 -1.07
CA ALA A 111 11.70 -9.72 -0.99
C ALA A 111 10.34 -10.23 -0.48
N ALA A 112 9.88 -11.37 -1.01
CA ALA A 112 8.66 -12.03 -0.55
C ALA A 112 8.75 -12.49 0.91
N ALA A 113 9.93 -12.95 1.36
CA ALA A 113 10.15 -13.30 2.76
C ALA A 113 9.99 -12.07 3.69
N GLY A 114 10.34 -10.87 3.25
CA GLY A 114 10.08 -9.62 3.98
C GLY A 114 8.59 -9.35 4.19
N VAL A 115 7.77 -9.57 3.15
CA VAL A 115 6.30 -9.48 3.26
C VAL A 115 5.77 -10.52 4.25
N LEU A 116 6.28 -11.76 4.20
CA LEU A 116 5.87 -12.82 5.13
C LEU A 116 6.17 -12.46 6.59
N LEU A 117 7.36 -11.91 6.88
CA LEU A 117 7.74 -11.50 8.23
C LEU A 117 6.81 -10.40 8.77
N THR A 118 6.51 -9.39 7.96
CA THR A 118 5.59 -8.32 8.38
C THR A 118 4.16 -8.82 8.53
N ALA A 119 3.72 -9.78 7.71
CA ALA A 119 2.42 -10.42 7.85
C ALA A 119 2.31 -11.22 9.17
N VAL A 120 3.34 -12.00 9.53
CA VAL A 120 3.38 -12.72 10.81
C VAL A 120 3.35 -11.75 11.98
N PHE A 121 4.15 -10.68 11.93
CA PHE A 121 4.13 -9.63 12.95
C PHE A 121 2.74 -8.99 13.09
N SER A 122 2.07 -8.71 11.97
CA SER A 122 0.72 -8.16 11.97
C SER A 122 -0.31 -9.09 12.63
N VAL A 123 -0.20 -10.41 12.40
CA VAL A 123 -1.04 -11.40 13.08
C VAL A 123 -0.80 -11.37 14.60
N VAL A 124 0.45 -11.31 15.05
CA VAL A 124 0.78 -11.23 16.48
C VAL A 124 0.15 -9.99 17.11
N ILE A 125 0.28 -8.82 16.46
CA ILE A 125 -0.37 -7.59 16.92
C ILE A 125 -1.89 -7.73 16.96
N GLY A 126 -2.49 -8.32 15.93
CA GLY A 126 -3.93 -8.59 15.89
C GLY A 126 -4.40 -9.46 17.06
N VAL A 127 -3.66 -10.52 17.39
CA VAL A 127 -3.97 -11.37 18.55
C VAL A 127 -3.90 -10.57 19.84
N ILE A 128 -2.83 -9.80 20.06
CA ILE A 128 -2.66 -8.98 21.28
C ILE A 128 -3.77 -7.93 21.40
N ALA A 129 -4.10 -7.24 20.30
CA ALA A 129 -5.11 -6.19 20.28
C ALA A 129 -6.53 -6.73 20.46
N PHE A 130 -6.87 -7.87 19.84
CA PHE A 130 -8.24 -8.38 19.80
C PHE A 130 -8.58 -9.34 20.93
N CYS A 131 -7.61 -10.05 21.52
CA CYS A 131 -7.86 -11.06 22.55
C CYS A 131 -8.65 -10.54 23.77
N PRO A 132 -8.39 -9.34 24.32
CA PRO A 132 -9.17 -8.82 25.45
C PRO A 132 -10.65 -8.61 25.12
N ALA A 133 -10.97 -8.22 23.90
CA ALA A 133 -12.34 -7.93 23.47
C ALA A 133 -13.19 -9.22 23.26
N LEU A 134 -12.53 -10.35 22.99
CA LEU A 134 -13.23 -11.63 22.77
C LEU A 134 -13.82 -12.22 24.06
N GLY A 135 -13.29 -11.87 25.24
CA GLY A 135 -13.79 -12.37 26.53
C GLY A 135 -15.19 -11.87 26.91
N ASN A 136 -15.66 -10.75 26.34
CA ASN A 136 -16.99 -10.17 26.58
C ASN A 136 -17.76 -9.95 25.26
N LEU A 137 -17.78 -10.97 24.41
CA LEU A 137 -18.35 -10.86 23.07
C LEU A 137 -19.83 -10.43 23.07
N SER A 138 -20.63 -10.91 24.03
CA SER A 138 -22.06 -10.57 24.11
C SER A 138 -22.30 -9.09 24.43
N GLY A 139 -21.51 -8.51 25.33
CA GLY A 139 -21.54 -7.07 25.64
C GLY A 139 -21.09 -6.23 24.44
N VAL A 140 -19.98 -6.62 23.81
CA VAL A 140 -19.43 -5.96 22.62
C VAL A 140 -20.44 -5.93 21.48
N LEU A 141 -21.10 -7.06 21.17
CA LEU A 141 -22.09 -7.12 20.09
C LEU A 141 -23.31 -6.25 20.36
N ARG A 142 -23.76 -6.15 21.63
CA ARG A 142 -24.87 -5.28 22.03
C ARG A 142 -24.51 -3.80 21.88
N GLU A 143 -23.32 -3.40 22.36
CA GLU A 143 -22.82 -2.03 22.19
C GLU A 143 -22.63 -1.68 20.71
N PHE A 144 -22.11 -2.61 19.93
CA PHE A 144 -21.94 -2.46 18.50
C PHE A 144 -23.27 -2.17 17.80
N ALA A 145 -24.28 -3.01 18.04
CA ALA A 145 -25.62 -2.88 17.43
C ALA A 145 -26.30 -1.55 17.80
N THR A 146 -26.01 -1.02 18.99
CA THR A 146 -26.68 0.18 19.49
C THR A 146 -25.94 1.46 19.08
N TYR A 147 -24.61 1.48 19.16
CA TYR A 147 -23.81 2.71 19.08
C TYR A 147 -22.84 2.76 17.88
N ARG A 148 -22.22 1.62 17.52
CA ARG A 148 -21.08 1.64 16.60
C ARG A 148 -21.40 1.28 15.15
N TRP A 149 -22.54 0.63 14.88
CA TRP A 149 -22.92 0.17 13.53
C TRP A 149 -22.91 1.28 12.46
N ARG A 150 -23.18 2.53 12.87
CA ARG A 150 -23.16 3.72 12.02
C ARG A 150 -21.76 3.98 11.43
N TYR A 151 -20.71 3.72 12.21
CA TYR A 151 -19.32 3.90 11.76
C TYR A 151 -18.94 2.87 10.69
N LEU A 152 -19.52 1.66 10.73
CA LEU A 152 -19.30 0.69 9.66
C LEU A 152 -19.94 1.12 8.34
N LEU A 153 -21.06 1.85 8.35
CA LEU A 153 -21.64 2.35 7.10
C LEU A 153 -20.70 3.35 6.41
N VAL A 154 -20.16 4.30 7.18
CA VAL A 154 -19.18 5.27 6.68
C VAL A 154 -17.92 4.57 6.21
N GLN A 155 -17.40 3.63 7.00
CA GLN A 155 -16.22 2.86 6.64
C GLN A 155 -16.46 2.00 5.39
N ALA A 156 -17.62 1.37 5.28
CA ALA A 156 -17.97 0.53 4.14
C ALA A 156 -18.06 1.35 2.86
N LEU A 157 -18.65 2.55 2.94
CA LEU A 157 -18.71 3.48 1.82
C LEU A 157 -17.31 3.94 1.36
N VAL A 158 -16.44 4.31 2.31
CA VAL A 158 -15.17 4.97 2.02
C VAL A 158 -14.04 3.99 1.70
N PHE A 159 -13.97 2.85 2.39
CA PHE A 159 -12.84 1.93 2.31
C PHE A 159 -13.22 0.56 1.76
N VAL A 160 -14.31 -0.04 2.21
CA VAL A 160 -14.64 -1.43 1.84
C VAL A 160 -15.19 -1.53 0.42
N ALA A 161 -16.17 -0.71 0.05
CA ALA A 161 -16.80 -0.76 -1.26
C ALA A 161 -15.83 -0.40 -2.40
N PRO A 162 -14.98 0.64 -2.29
CA PRO A 162 -13.97 0.93 -3.31
C PRO A 162 -12.91 -0.18 -3.44
N SER A 163 -12.47 -0.75 -2.30
CA SER A 163 -11.50 -1.86 -2.29
C SER A 163 -12.07 -3.12 -2.94
N PHE A 164 -13.31 -3.47 -2.59
CA PHE A 164 -14.02 -4.62 -3.13
C PHE A 164 -14.33 -4.45 -4.62
N TRP A 165 -14.78 -3.26 -5.04
CA TRP A 165 -15.02 -2.93 -6.44
C TRP A 165 -13.73 -3.04 -7.28
N GLY A 166 -12.62 -2.50 -6.78
CA GLY A 166 -11.31 -2.65 -7.43
C GLY A 166 -10.91 -4.12 -7.56
N MET A 167 -11.12 -4.93 -6.52
CA MET A 167 -10.83 -6.36 -6.56
C MET A 167 -11.62 -7.09 -7.67
N ILE A 168 -12.92 -6.81 -7.83
CA ILE A 168 -13.79 -7.46 -8.84
C ILE A 168 -13.47 -6.99 -10.27
N ARG A 169 -13.33 -5.68 -10.49
CA ARG A 169 -13.10 -5.11 -11.84
C ARG A 169 -11.82 -5.64 -12.47
N PHE A 170 -10.74 -5.76 -11.70
CA PHE A 170 -9.43 -6.12 -12.22
C PHE A 170 -9.17 -7.64 -12.27
N THR A 171 -9.95 -8.45 -11.55
CA THR A 171 -9.91 -9.91 -11.73
C THR A 171 -10.60 -10.38 -13.02
N GLY A 172 -11.51 -9.57 -13.60
CA GLY A 172 -12.17 -9.84 -14.88
C GLY A 172 -11.47 -9.29 -16.14
N ALA A 173 -10.49 -8.39 -15.99
CA ALA A 173 -9.82 -7.75 -17.14
C ALA A 173 -8.70 -8.61 -17.76
N GLY A 174 -7.92 -9.33 -16.94
CA GLY A 174 -6.81 -10.17 -17.43
C GLY A 174 -7.23 -11.43 -18.20
N ARG A 175 -8.54 -11.73 -18.28
CA ARG A 175 -9.06 -12.87 -19.05
C ARG A 175 -9.39 -12.53 -20.51
N ARG A 176 -9.46 -11.24 -20.87
CA ARG A 176 -9.83 -10.79 -22.23
C ARG A 176 -8.63 -10.58 -23.15
N SER A 177 -7.48 -10.17 -22.63
CA SER A 177 -6.27 -9.97 -23.44
C SER A 177 -5.68 -11.26 -24.01
N CYS A 178 -5.86 -12.42 -23.37
CA CYS A 178 -5.47 -13.72 -23.95
C CYS A 178 -6.43 -14.24 -25.03
N GLN A 179 -7.62 -13.66 -25.19
CA GLN A 179 -8.58 -14.06 -26.24
C GLN A 179 -8.53 -13.17 -27.48
N GLU A 180 -7.79 -12.05 -27.45
CA GLU A 180 -7.61 -11.15 -28.60
C GLU A 180 -6.28 -11.41 -29.34
N GLU A 181 -5.44 -12.33 -28.85
CA GLU A 181 -4.16 -12.74 -29.47
C GLU A 181 -4.19 -14.15 -30.10
N GLU A 182 -5.35 -14.84 -30.14
CA GLU A 182 -5.58 -16.08 -30.93
C GLU A 182 -6.44 -15.81 -32.18
#